data_AF-A0A2M7BG15-F1
#
_entry.id   AF-A0A2M7BG15-F1
#
_cell.length_a   1.000
_cell.length_b   1.000
_cell.length_c   1.000
_cell.angle_alpha   90.00
_cell.angle_beta   90.00
_cell.angle_gamma   90.00
#
_symmetry.space_group_name_H-M   'P 1'
#
loop_
_entity.id
_entity.type
_entity.pdbx_description
1 polymer ?
#
loop_
_entity_poly.entity_id
_entity_poly.type
_entity_poly.pdbx_seq_one_letter_code
_entity_poly.pdbx_strand_id
1 'polypeptide(L)'
;MTTVKKSKNKETFKVSGEQLIKKIKELVKEGNVRRIITKDKSKKTIVKFPLTIGVVGALIAPILAAVGVIAALVTECEITVEREA
;
A
#
# COMPACT_ATOMS: atom_id res chain seq x y z
N MET A 1 6.91 -12.34 -11.37
CA MET A 1 7.54 -12.82 -10.11
C MET A 1 7.38 -11.75 -9.04
N THR A 2 6.50 -11.95 -8.06
CA THR A 2 6.34 -11.02 -6.93
C THR A 2 7.32 -11.43 -5.83
N THR A 3 8.40 -10.67 -5.63
CA THR A 3 9.37 -10.94 -4.57
C THR A 3 8.79 -10.52 -3.22
N VAL A 4 8.47 -11.48 -2.36
CA VAL A 4 7.98 -11.22 -0.99
C VAL A 4 9.17 -11.28 -0.03
N LYS A 5 9.49 -10.15 0.62
CA LYS A 5 10.45 -10.12 1.73
C LYS A 5 9.65 -10.03 3.02
N LYS A 6 9.73 -11.07 3.87
CA LYS A 6 8.92 -11.25 5.09
C LYS A 6 9.80 -11.17 6.33
N SER A 7 9.46 -10.32 7.30
CA SER A 7 10.13 -10.23 8.60
C SER A 7 9.10 -10.01 9.69
N LYS A 8 8.85 -11.05 10.51
CA LYS A 8 7.87 -11.25 11.61
C LYS A 8 6.49 -10.58 11.51
N ASN A 9 6.37 -9.30 11.15
CA ASN A 9 5.12 -8.54 10.98
C ASN A 9 5.11 -7.60 9.75
N LYS A 10 6.15 -7.63 8.91
CA LYS A 10 6.24 -6.81 7.68
C LYS A 10 6.24 -7.68 6.44
N GLU A 11 5.41 -7.30 5.48
CA GLU A 11 5.35 -7.95 4.17
C GLU A 11 5.51 -6.91 3.07
N THR A 12 6.39 -7.20 2.12
CA THR A 12 6.63 -6.34 0.96
C THR A 12 6.14 -7.02 -0.30
N PHE A 13 5.33 -6.30 -1.10
CA PHE A 13 4.79 -6.74 -2.38
C PHE A 13 5.25 -5.78 -3.47
N LYS A 14 5.84 -6.31 -4.55
CA LYS A 14 6.08 -5.54 -5.77
C LYS A 14 4.90 -5.68 -6.71
N VAL A 15 4.30 -4.57 -7.09
CA VAL A 15 3.13 -4.51 -7.97
C VAL A 15 3.29 -3.39 -8.99
N SER A 16 2.66 -3.53 -10.15
CA SER A 16 2.59 -2.45 -11.14
C SER A 16 1.71 -1.30 -10.63
N GLY A 17 1.93 -0.08 -11.13
CA GLY A 17 1.14 1.10 -10.77
C GLY A 17 -0.37 0.86 -10.87
N GLU A 18 -0.84 0.29 -11.97
CA GLU A 18 -2.27 -0.04 -12.16
C GLU A 18 -2.83 -1.01 -11.12
N GLN A 19 -1.99 -1.92 -10.60
CA GLN A 19 -2.39 -2.92 -9.60
C GLN A 19 -2.28 -2.41 -8.16
N LEU A 20 -1.62 -1.26 -7.93
CA LEU A 20 -1.41 -0.67 -6.62
C LEU A 20 -2.73 -0.41 -5.88
N ILE A 21 -3.68 0.27 -6.55
CA ILE A 21 -5.00 0.59 -5.97
C ILE A 21 -5.79 -0.69 -5.67
N LYS A 22 -5.76 -1.66 -6.59
CA LYS A 22 -6.43 -2.95 -6.39
C LYS A 22 -5.88 -3.66 -5.15
N LYS A 23 -4.55 -3.67 -4.99
CA LYS A 23 -3.93 -4.35 -3.86
C LYS A 23 -4.17 -3.64 -2.52
N ILE A 24 -4.16 -2.31 -2.50
CA ILE A 24 -4.55 -1.55 -1.30
C ILE A 24 -5.99 -1.87 -0.89
N LYS A 25 -6.93 -1.89 -1.85
CA LYS A 25 -8.33 -2.25 -1.56
C LYS A 25 -8.48 -3.66 -0.99
N GLU A 26 -7.73 -4.63 -1.52
CA GLU A 26 -7.68 -5.99 -0.98
C GLU A 26 -7.16 -6.01 0.46
N LEU A 27 -6.06 -5.32 0.74
CA LEU A 27 -5.47 -5.24 2.09
C LEU A 27 -6.40 -4.54 3.10
N VAL A 28 -7.12 -3.51 2.66
CA VAL A 28 -8.16 -2.85 3.47
C VAL A 28 -9.29 -3.81 3.78
N LYS A 29 -9.76 -4.57 2.78
CA LYS A 29 -10.83 -5.56 2.94
C LYS A 29 -10.41 -6.72 3.85
N GLU A 30 -9.13 -7.08 3.83
CA GLU A 30 -8.56 -8.11 4.70
C GLU A 30 -8.61 -7.69 6.18
N GLY A 31 -8.56 -6.38 6.48
CA GLY A 31 -8.67 -5.85 7.85
C GLY A 31 -7.48 -6.16 8.78
N ASN A 32 -6.56 -7.03 8.34
CA ASN A 32 -5.41 -7.49 9.12
C ASN A 32 -4.14 -6.63 8.92
N VAL A 33 -4.27 -5.47 8.26
CA VAL A 33 -3.16 -4.54 8.05
C VAL A 33 -3.40 -3.28 8.85
N ARG A 34 -2.42 -2.86 9.66
CA ARG A 34 -2.49 -1.62 10.44
C ARG A 34 -1.74 -0.45 9.82
N ARG A 35 -0.77 -0.72 8.94
CA ARG A 35 0.00 0.34 8.29
C ARG A 35 0.39 -0.07 6.88
N ILE A 36 0.17 0.83 5.94
CA ILE A 36 0.56 0.71 4.54
C ILE A 36 1.65 1.73 4.24
N ILE A 37 2.69 1.29 3.54
CA ILE A 37 3.81 2.10 3.08
C ILE A 37 4.00 1.79 1.59
N THR A 38 3.78 2.77 0.73
CA THR A 38 4.00 2.64 -0.70
C THR A 38 5.31 3.34 -1.08
N LYS A 39 6.15 2.65 -1.85
CA LYS A 39 7.42 3.15 -2.36
C LYS A 39 7.45 3.04 -3.88
N ASP A 40 8.17 3.96 -4.50
CA ASP A 40 8.52 3.92 -5.92
C ASP A 40 9.69 2.95 -6.18
N LYS A 41 9.97 2.63 -7.44
CA LYS A 41 11.17 1.91 -7.91
C LYS A 41 12.47 2.50 -7.39
N SER A 42 12.51 3.82 -7.17
CA SER A 42 13.64 4.55 -6.59
C SER A 42 13.77 4.37 -5.06
N LYS A 43 13.02 3.44 -4.45
CA LYS A 43 12.91 3.20 -3.00
C LYS A 43 12.45 4.42 -2.19
N LYS A 44 11.93 5.46 -2.85
CA LYS A 44 11.39 6.65 -2.22
C LYS A 44 9.97 6.36 -1.72
N THR A 45 9.72 6.65 -0.44
CA THR A 45 8.37 6.54 0.14
C THR A 45 7.47 7.59 -0.49
N ILE A 46 6.42 7.14 -1.19
CA ILE A 46 5.43 8.02 -1.80
C ILE A 46 4.37 8.36 -0.76
N VAL A 47 3.82 7.33 -0.11
CA VAL A 47 2.74 7.50 0.88
C VAL A 47 2.94 6.50 2.03
N LYS A 48 2.73 6.97 3.27
CA LYS A 48 2.70 6.13 4.47
C LYS A 48 1.51 6.52 5.31
N PHE A 49 0.60 5.59 5.58
CA PHE A 49 -0.59 5.85 6.38
C PHE A 49 -1.00 4.65 7.24
N PRO A 50 -1.62 4.89 8.40
CA PRO A 50 -2.22 3.83 9.19
C PRO A 50 -3.58 3.41 8.60
N LEU A 51 -3.85 2.11 8.59
CA LEU A 51 -5.16 1.53 8.31
C LEU A 51 -5.89 1.29 9.64
N THR A 52 -6.53 2.34 10.14
CA THR A 52 -7.42 2.26 11.31
C THR A 52 -8.86 2.57 10.90
N ILE A 53 -9.82 2.14 11.71
CA ILE A 53 -11.27 2.32 11.45
C ILE A 53 -11.61 3.79 11.11
N GLY A 54 -10.97 4.75 11.79
CA GLY A 54 -11.16 6.19 11.51
C GLY A 54 -10.57 6.66 10.17
N VAL A 55 -9.42 6.12 9.75
CA VAL A 55 -8.79 6.50 8.46
C VAL A 55 -9.56 5.90 7.28
N VAL A 56 -10.04 4.67 7.42
CA VAL A 56 -10.86 4.01 6.40
C VAL A 56 -12.16 4.79 6.15
N GLY A 57 -12.77 5.37 7.19
CA GLY A 57 -13.98 6.18 7.06
C GLY A 57 -13.76 7.62 6.57
N ALA A 58 -12.72 8.31 7.07
CA ALA A 58 -12.55 9.75 6.83
C ALA A 58 -11.61 10.11 5.67
N LEU A 59 -10.60 9.28 5.39
CA LEU A 59 -9.48 9.67 4.52
C LEU A 59 -9.16 8.65 3.41
N ILE A 60 -9.90 7.55 3.31
CA ILE A 60 -9.57 6.52 2.31
C ILE A 60 -9.73 7.02 0.87
N ALA A 61 -10.80 7.76 0.57
CA ALA A 61 -11.04 8.27 -0.77
C ALA A 61 -9.98 9.31 -1.21
N PRO A 62 -9.64 10.34 -0.39
CA PRO A 62 -8.55 11.26 -0.70
C PRO A 62 -7.19 10.58 -0.88
N ILE A 63 -6.85 9.61 -0.01
CA ILE A 63 -5.57 8.89 -0.08
C ILE A 63 -5.52 8.03 -1.33
N LEU A 64 -6.59 7.27 -1.63
CA LEU A 64 -6.66 6.46 -2.86
C LEU A 64 -6.62 7.33 -4.12
N ALA A 65 -7.21 8.53 -4.10
CA ALA A 65 -7.13 9.47 -5.22
C ALA A 65 -5.69 9.96 -5.44
N ALA A 66 -5.01 10.41 -4.38
CA ALA A 66 -3.61 10.84 -4.45
C ALA A 66 -2.68 9.70 -4.90
N VAL A 67 -2.86 8.50 -4.34
CA VAL A 67 -2.12 7.31 -4.75
C VAL A 67 -2.44 6.95 -6.19
N GLY A 68 -3.70 7.07 -6.64
CA GLY A 68 -4.12 6.71 -7.99
C GLY A 68 -3.50 7.56 -9.08
N VAL A 69 -3.37 8.86 -8.85
CA VAL A 69 -2.67 9.77 -9.77
C VAL A 69 -1.20 9.38 -9.91
N ILE A 70 -0.52 9.13 -8.78
CA ILE A 70 0.89 8.77 -8.80
C ILE A 70 1.06 7.38 -9.42
N ALA A 71 0.21 6.43 -9.07
CA ALA A 71 0.19 5.07 -9.60
C ALA A 71 0.00 5.02 -11.13
N ALA A 72 -0.69 5.99 -11.73
CA ALA A 72 -0.82 6.09 -13.18
C ALA A 72 0.48 6.55 -13.86
N LEU A 73 1.37 7.25 -13.13
CA LEU A 73 2.63 7.79 -13.64
C LEU A 73 3.80 6.82 -13.45
N VAL A 74 3.77 5.98 -12.41
CA VAL A 74 4.82 5.01 -12.13
C VAL A 74 4.45 3.61 -12.61
N THR A 75 5.35 3.00 -13.37
CA THR A 75 5.18 1.64 -13.91
C THR A 75 5.29 0.58 -12.82
N GLU A 76 6.15 0.77 -11.83
CA GLU A 76 6.45 -0.21 -10.78
C GLU A 76 6.46 0.42 -9.38
N CYS A 77 5.76 -0.22 -8.45
CA CYS A 77 5.61 0.22 -7.07
C CYS A 77 5.87 -0.92 -6.09
N GLU A 78 6.31 -0.58 -4.88
CA GLU A 78 6.53 -1.52 -3.78
C GLU A 78 5.62 -1.16 -2.60
N ILE A 79 4.72 -2.06 -2.24
CA ILE A 79 3.83 -1.93 -1.09
C ILE A 79 4.45 -2.71 0.06
N THR A 80 4.85 -2.03 1.12
CA THR A 80 5.19 -2.64 2.40
C THR A 80 4.02 -2.47 3.36
N VAL A 81 3.52 -3.57 3.89
CA VAL A 81 2.48 -3.58 4.92
C VAL A 81 3.05 -4.04 6.25
N GLU A 82 2.53 -3.46 7.33
CA GLU A 82 2.77 -3.96 8.68
C GLU A 82 1.44 -4.52 9.22
N ARG A 83 1.49 -5.79 9.58
CA ARG A 83 0.39 -6.53 10.21
C ARG A 83 0.60 -6.55 11.71
N GLU A 84 -0.49 -6.72 12.44
CA GLU A 84 -0.40 -7.02 13.87
C GLU A 84 -0.03 -8.50 14.06
N ALA A 85 0.73 -8.78 15.12
CA ALA A 85 1.17 -10.13 15.48
C ALA A 85 0.08 -10.87 16.25
#